data_AF-A0A1Q9F0V8-F1
#
_entry.id   AF-A0A1Q9F0V8-F1
#
_cell.length_a   1.000
_cell.length_b   1.000
_cell.length_c   1.000
_cell.angle_alpha   90.00
_cell.angle_beta   90.00
_cell.angle_gamma   90.00
#
_symmetry.space_group_name_H-M   'P 1'
#
loop_
_entity.id
_entity.type
_entity.pdbx_description
1 polymer ?
#
loop_
_entity_poly.entity_id
_entity_poly.type
_entity_poly.pdbx_seq_one_letter_code
_entity_poly.pdbx_strand_id
1 'polypeptide(L)'
;MTGSCHSNGERLVARLRELLAETPDIGYRAVHAALQTEETFKDVSLKTVQNVLRDIKGGQDGYKAAMAAEAPPSVAPDEKEVHIKRGDISQRFGMVLDEDVSYKGGHHIRTIVEGGVVDEWNKKNERQAILAGDTLLSVNGQSSLSSMVGELKEKTLCVMRIRTSGRSGDEGLREDDSEAKKEEAEWERRRARVTAALVPGLKKIIDHEFGTGAGERIDRVETMYNRIGRNDVYKEEHALGPRLAPGYIHGLSPVSPFHDVKDHPWCAQLKKQWKAIRQELRQNLDPGLWTGGAYEKSNAAYGKDWKIMGVLTEDRWQDEQRFQVTTGALQALKGIKPFEAFFAKMPPRTKIAPHSDNLNYILTSHLALELEEGKCSITVGKQEQYWKEGEMLILDTTFIHSTKNESERPRYVLVLRFWHPGLTEEERRAIHVSHAILARAAK
;
A
#
# COMPACT_ATOMS: atom_id res chain seq x y z
N MET A 1 46.57 -21.79 33.05
CA MET A 1 45.59 -20.76 33.46
C MET A 1 45.18 -20.00 32.22
N THR A 2 44.05 -20.38 31.63
CA THR A 2 43.48 -19.79 30.41
C THR A 2 42.59 -18.60 30.81
N GLY A 3 43.11 -17.39 30.67
CA GLY A 3 42.31 -16.15 30.80
C GLY A 3 41.93 -15.66 29.41
N SER A 4 40.68 -15.92 29.01
CA SER A 4 40.14 -15.49 27.72
C SER A 4 39.84 -13.99 27.71
N CYS A 5 40.49 -13.26 26.79
CA CYS A 5 40.09 -11.92 26.38
C CYS A 5 38.98 -12.06 25.34
N HIS A 6 37.71 -12.08 25.77
CA HIS A 6 36.57 -12.05 24.85
C HIS A 6 36.31 -10.63 24.39
N SER A 7 36.17 -10.45 23.07
CA SER A 7 35.88 -9.15 22.46
C SER A 7 34.49 -8.64 22.86
N ASN A 8 34.31 -7.31 22.94
CA ASN A 8 33.01 -6.68 23.26
C ASN A 8 31.87 -7.13 22.31
N GLY A 9 32.20 -7.53 21.08
CA GLY A 9 31.24 -8.08 20.12
C GLY A 9 30.72 -9.46 20.51
N GLU A 10 31.56 -10.36 21.01
CA GLU A 10 31.14 -11.70 21.44
C GLU A 10 30.24 -11.66 22.68
N ARG A 11 30.53 -10.74 23.61
CA ARG A 11 29.68 -10.50 24.79
C ARG A 11 28.30 -9.98 24.41
N LEU A 12 28.22 -9.09 23.41
CA LEU A 12 26.95 -8.58 22.89
C LEU A 12 26.13 -9.70 22.24
N VAL A 13 26.76 -10.55 21.42
CA VAL A 13 26.08 -11.68 20.75
C VAL A 13 25.52 -12.68 21.78
N ALA A 14 26.29 -13.00 22.82
CA ALA A 14 25.84 -13.88 23.89
C ALA A 14 24.63 -13.30 24.65
N ARG A 15 24.70 -12.02 25.04
CA ARG A 15 23.60 -11.36 25.75
C ARG A 15 22.33 -11.24 24.91
N LEU A 16 22.47 -10.96 23.62
CA LEU A 16 21.34 -10.92 22.68
C LEU A 16 20.67 -12.29 22.52
N ARG A 17 21.42 -13.40 22.60
CA ARG A 17 20.86 -14.76 22.57
C ARG A 17 20.07 -15.10 23.83
N GLU A 18 20.52 -14.65 25.00
CA GLU A 18 19.78 -14.82 26.26
C GLU A 18 18.43 -14.09 26.22
N LEU A 19 18.43 -12.82 25.80
CA LEU A 19 17.20 -12.02 25.69
C LEU A 19 16.19 -12.63 24.71
N LEU A 20 16.67 -13.21 23.60
CA LEU A 20 15.84 -13.94 22.65
C LEU A 20 15.33 -15.28 23.20
N ALA A 21 16.08 -15.94 24.07
CA ALA A 21 15.63 -17.18 24.70
C ALA A 21 14.51 -16.93 25.73
N GLU A 22 14.60 -15.82 26.47
CA GLU A 22 13.58 -15.39 27.43
C GLU A 22 12.34 -14.82 26.75
N THR A 23 12.51 -14.09 25.64
CA THR A 23 11.41 -13.46 24.89
C THR A 23 11.65 -13.59 23.37
N PRO A 24 11.19 -14.68 22.73
CA PRO A 24 11.51 -14.99 21.32
C PRO A 24 11.15 -13.90 20.30
N ASP A 25 10.05 -13.18 20.54
CA ASP A 25 9.52 -12.13 19.65
C ASP A 25 9.91 -10.70 20.05
N ILE A 26 10.92 -10.54 20.91
CA ILE A 26 11.34 -9.22 21.38
C ILE A 26 11.81 -8.33 20.22
N GLY A 27 11.19 -7.15 20.10
CA GLY A 27 11.49 -6.18 19.05
C GLY A 27 12.81 -5.43 19.27
N TYR A 28 13.48 -5.01 18.19
CA TYR A 28 14.82 -4.39 18.22
C TYR A 28 14.97 -3.23 19.21
N ARG A 29 13.91 -2.40 19.38
CA ARG A 29 13.92 -1.26 20.31
C ARG A 29 13.82 -1.68 21.77
N ALA A 30 13.07 -2.75 22.05
CA ALA A 30 12.97 -3.30 23.41
C ALA A 30 14.28 -3.97 23.82
N VAL A 31 14.93 -4.69 22.89
CA VAL A 31 16.27 -5.25 23.10
C VAL A 31 17.31 -4.15 23.34
N HIS A 32 17.29 -3.10 22.52
CA HIS A 32 18.21 -1.97 22.71
C HIS A 32 17.97 -1.28 24.06
N ALA A 33 16.72 -1.01 24.44
CA ALA A 33 16.40 -0.44 25.74
C ALA A 33 16.87 -1.31 26.92
N ALA A 34 16.72 -2.63 26.85
CA ALA A 34 17.22 -3.56 27.87
C ALA A 34 18.75 -3.47 28.00
N LEU A 35 19.49 -3.46 26.88
CA LEU A 35 20.95 -3.33 26.87
C LEU A 35 21.44 -1.98 27.42
N GLN A 36 20.66 -0.90 27.25
CA GLN A 36 21.01 0.42 27.80
C GLN A 36 20.93 0.48 29.33
N THR A 37 20.30 -0.50 29.98
CA THR A 37 20.30 -0.63 31.45
C THR A 37 21.55 -1.32 32.01
N GLU A 38 22.36 -1.92 31.13
CA GLU A 38 23.59 -2.63 31.48
C GLU A 38 24.82 -1.77 31.10
N GLU A 39 25.63 -1.37 32.09
CA GLU A 39 26.78 -0.47 31.85
C GLU A 39 27.77 -1.02 30.81
N THR A 40 27.81 -2.34 30.62
CA THR A 40 28.66 -3.02 29.63
C THR A 40 28.23 -2.75 28.17
N PHE A 41 26.96 -2.41 27.92
CA PHE A 41 26.38 -2.26 26.57
C PHE A 41 25.79 -0.86 26.31
N LYS A 42 26.03 0.09 27.20
CA LYS A 42 25.50 1.45 27.15
C LYS A 42 25.87 2.19 25.86
N ASP A 43 27.06 1.96 25.32
CA ASP A 43 27.51 2.60 24.08
C ASP A 43 27.11 1.84 22.79
N VAL A 44 26.38 0.73 22.91
CA VAL A 44 25.94 -0.05 21.76
C VAL A 44 24.77 0.64 21.07
N SER A 45 24.99 1.06 19.82
CA SER A 45 23.95 1.71 19.02
C SER A 45 22.81 0.75 18.63
N LEU A 46 21.59 1.28 18.48
CA LEU A 46 20.44 0.52 17.98
C LEU A 46 20.73 -0.16 16.62
N LYS A 47 21.51 0.49 15.75
CA LYS A 47 21.90 -0.05 14.44
C LYS A 47 22.80 -1.28 14.59
N THR A 48 23.71 -1.25 15.57
CA THR A 48 24.56 -2.41 15.92
C THR A 48 23.71 -3.57 16.43
N VAL A 49 22.75 -3.30 17.33
CA VAL A 49 21.80 -4.31 17.83
C VAL A 49 20.98 -4.93 16.69
N GLN A 50 20.48 -4.11 15.76
CA GLN A 50 19.72 -4.57 14.59
C GLN A 50 20.53 -5.48 13.67
N ASN A 51 21.80 -5.15 13.42
CA ASN A 51 22.66 -5.95 12.56
C ASN A 51 22.99 -7.29 13.23
N VAL A 52 23.42 -7.26 14.49
CA VAL A 52 23.80 -8.48 15.21
C VAL A 52 22.61 -9.41 15.45
N LEU A 53 21.41 -8.87 15.76
CA LEU A 53 20.19 -9.68 15.86
C LEU A 53 19.77 -10.28 14.52
N ARG A 54 19.99 -9.58 13.41
CA ARG A 54 19.72 -10.12 12.07
C ARG A 54 20.67 -11.26 11.75
N ASP A 55 21.93 -11.16 12.14
CA ASP A 55 22.91 -12.22 11.97
C ASP A 55 22.62 -13.42 12.89
N ILE A 56 22.17 -13.20 14.13
CA ILE A 56 21.75 -14.28 15.04
C ILE A 56 20.50 -14.99 14.50
N LYS A 57 19.48 -14.24 14.05
CA LYS A 57 18.23 -14.80 13.52
C LYS A 57 18.45 -15.48 12.16
N GLY A 58 19.25 -14.87 11.28
CA GLY A 58 19.67 -15.46 10.01
C GLY A 58 20.53 -16.72 10.20
N GLY A 59 21.32 -16.80 11.27
CA GLY A 59 22.03 -18.02 11.68
C GLY A 59 21.10 -19.12 12.23
N GLN A 60 20.01 -18.76 12.93
CA GLN A 60 18.96 -19.71 13.33
C GLN A 60 18.15 -20.24 12.14
N ASP A 61 17.90 -19.40 11.14
CA ASP A 61 17.28 -19.81 9.87
C ASP A 61 18.22 -20.74 9.08
N GLY A 62 19.54 -20.51 9.14
CA GLY A 62 20.56 -21.42 8.61
C GLY A 62 20.67 -22.76 9.33
N TYR A 63 20.48 -22.79 10.66
CA TYR A 63 20.48 -24.03 11.45
C TYR A 63 19.19 -24.85 11.24
N LYS A 64 18.04 -24.17 11.07
CA LYS A 64 16.78 -24.81 10.61
C LYS A 64 16.89 -25.32 9.17
N ALA A 65 17.59 -24.61 8.29
CA ALA A 65 17.87 -25.06 6.92
C ALA A 65 18.84 -26.26 6.87
N ALA A 66 19.82 -26.33 7.79
CA ALA A 66 20.75 -27.45 7.89
C ALA A 66 20.09 -28.72 8.46
N MET A 67 19.19 -28.60 9.45
CA MET A 67 18.38 -29.73 9.93
C MET A 67 17.30 -30.17 8.94
N ALA A 68 16.83 -29.25 8.06
CA ALA A 68 15.92 -29.59 6.96
C ALA A 68 16.64 -30.26 5.76
N ALA A 69 17.97 -30.26 5.72
CA ALA A 69 18.76 -30.85 4.64
C ALA A 69 19.03 -32.37 4.81
N GLU A 70 18.66 -32.97 5.95
CA GLU A 70 18.75 -34.43 6.15
C GLU A 70 17.39 -35.16 6.14
N ALA A 71 16.29 -34.43 5.88
CA ALA A 71 15.02 -35.05 5.52
C ALA A 71 14.78 -34.83 4.01
N PRO A 72 14.41 -35.85 3.22
CA PRO A 72 14.16 -35.65 1.79
C PRO A 72 13.05 -34.58 1.62
N PRO A 73 13.20 -33.63 0.68
CA PRO A 73 12.26 -32.53 0.57
C PRO A 73 10.88 -33.07 0.19
N SER A 74 9.92 -32.80 1.06
CA SER A 74 8.50 -32.91 0.75
C SER A 74 8.17 -31.89 -0.36
N VAL A 75 8.23 -32.33 -1.61
CA VAL A 75 7.69 -31.61 -2.77
C VAL A 75 6.19 -31.37 -2.49
N ALA A 76 5.74 -30.12 -2.55
CA ALA A 76 4.31 -29.82 -2.47
C ALA A 76 3.58 -30.64 -3.57
N PRO A 77 2.41 -31.24 -3.29
CA PRO A 77 1.80 -32.24 -4.17
C PRO A 77 1.46 -31.74 -5.59
N ASP A 78 1.50 -30.42 -5.83
CA ASP A 78 1.25 -29.73 -7.09
C ASP A 78 2.52 -29.16 -7.76
N GLU A 79 3.72 -29.40 -7.22
CA GLU A 79 4.99 -28.98 -7.84
C GLU A 79 5.71 -30.15 -8.51
N LYS A 80 6.30 -29.88 -9.67
CA LYS A 80 7.17 -30.80 -10.39
C LYS A 80 8.45 -30.10 -10.85
N GLU A 81 9.52 -30.86 -10.91
CA GLU A 81 10.76 -30.42 -11.55
C GLU A 81 10.92 -31.16 -12.87
N VAL A 82 11.19 -30.42 -13.95
CA VAL A 82 11.32 -30.95 -15.31
C VAL A 82 12.65 -30.52 -15.91
N HIS A 83 13.31 -31.45 -16.58
CA HIS A 83 14.63 -31.25 -17.17
C HIS A 83 14.48 -31.26 -18.68
N ILE A 84 14.68 -30.10 -19.32
CA ILE A 84 14.45 -29.94 -20.75
C ILE A 84 15.74 -29.49 -21.41
N LYS A 85 16.16 -30.26 -22.42
CA LYS A 85 17.35 -29.97 -23.22
C LYS A 85 16.94 -29.62 -24.65
N ARG A 86 17.36 -28.46 -25.14
CA ARG A 86 17.29 -28.07 -26.57
C ARG A 86 18.59 -28.40 -27.29
N GLY A 87 18.53 -28.58 -28.61
CA GLY A 87 19.69 -28.93 -29.43
C GLY A 87 20.73 -27.83 -29.45
N ASP A 88 20.28 -26.59 -29.61
CA ASP A 88 21.12 -25.39 -29.60
C ASP A 88 20.33 -24.15 -29.13
N ILE A 89 21.04 -23.05 -28.89
CA ILE A 89 20.46 -21.83 -28.30
C ILE A 89 19.53 -21.02 -29.24
N SER A 90 19.53 -21.31 -30.54
CA SER A 90 18.63 -20.67 -31.52
C SER A 90 17.20 -21.22 -31.42
N GLN A 91 17.03 -22.45 -30.93
CA GLN A 91 15.71 -23.05 -30.69
C GLN A 91 15.05 -22.41 -29.48
N ARG A 92 13.83 -21.88 -29.64
CA ARG A 92 13.10 -21.26 -28.53
C ARG A 92 12.37 -22.33 -27.71
N PHE A 93 12.37 -22.16 -26.39
CA PHE A 93 11.60 -23.04 -25.50
C PHE A 93 10.09 -23.03 -25.78
N GLY A 94 9.56 -21.93 -26.32
CA GLY A 94 8.17 -21.87 -26.77
C GLY A 94 7.16 -21.68 -25.64
N MET A 95 7.55 -21.05 -24.52
CA MET A 95 6.64 -20.64 -23.45
C MET A 95 6.41 -19.13 -23.50
N VAL A 96 5.16 -18.71 -23.39
CA VAL A 96 4.78 -17.31 -23.17
C VAL A 96 4.45 -17.13 -21.69
N LEU A 97 5.22 -16.28 -21.00
CA LEU A 97 5.07 -16.01 -19.57
C LEU A 97 4.38 -14.66 -19.34
N ASP A 98 3.55 -14.56 -18.29
CA ASP A 98 3.05 -13.28 -17.79
C ASP A 98 4.16 -12.48 -17.09
N GLU A 99 4.12 -11.16 -17.26
CA GLU A 99 5.10 -10.25 -16.63
C GLU A 99 4.87 -10.10 -15.12
N ASP A 100 3.63 -10.26 -14.67
CA ASP A 100 3.24 -10.18 -13.28
C ASP A 100 3.56 -11.50 -12.53
N VAL A 101 4.03 -11.37 -11.29
CA VAL A 101 4.33 -12.51 -10.41
C VAL A 101 3.03 -12.99 -9.77
N SER A 102 2.79 -14.30 -9.76
CA SER A 102 1.61 -14.88 -9.09
C SER A 102 1.66 -14.62 -7.57
N TYR A 103 0.51 -14.55 -6.92
CA TYR A 103 0.41 -14.38 -5.46
C TYR A 103 1.09 -15.51 -4.66
N LYS A 104 1.35 -16.68 -5.28
CA LYS A 104 2.09 -17.82 -4.72
C LYS A 104 3.53 -17.93 -5.27
N GLY A 105 4.07 -16.86 -5.86
CA GLY A 105 5.39 -16.81 -6.50
C GLY A 105 5.42 -17.42 -7.91
N GLY A 106 6.41 -17.03 -8.73
CA GLY A 106 6.58 -17.49 -10.11
C GLY A 106 5.71 -16.77 -11.15
N HIS A 107 5.81 -17.19 -12.41
CA HIS A 107 5.14 -16.56 -13.56
C HIS A 107 4.20 -17.51 -14.27
N HIS A 108 2.99 -17.06 -14.60
CA HIS A 108 2.01 -17.88 -15.30
C HIS A 108 2.43 -18.15 -16.73
N ILE A 109 2.32 -19.41 -17.14
CA ILE A 109 2.53 -19.84 -18.53
C ILE A 109 1.21 -19.63 -19.26
N ARG A 110 1.11 -18.55 -20.04
CA ARG A 110 -0.10 -18.22 -20.80
C ARG A 110 -0.31 -19.16 -21.97
N THR A 111 0.77 -19.56 -22.63
CA THR A 111 0.70 -20.34 -23.87
C THR A 111 1.96 -21.17 -24.05
N ILE A 112 1.77 -22.41 -24.52
CA ILE A 112 2.83 -23.24 -25.10
C ILE A 112 2.69 -23.14 -26.63
N VAL A 113 3.76 -22.68 -27.28
CA VAL A 113 3.81 -22.48 -28.74
C VAL A 113 4.08 -23.83 -29.41
N GLU A 114 3.20 -24.23 -30.32
CA GLU A 114 3.35 -25.46 -31.11
C GLU A 114 4.67 -25.46 -31.90
N GLY A 115 5.40 -26.58 -31.88
CA GLY A 115 6.73 -26.70 -32.48
C GLY A 115 7.86 -26.07 -31.66
N GLY A 116 7.59 -25.53 -30.47
CA GLY A 116 8.61 -25.13 -29.50
C GLY A 116 9.21 -26.33 -28.74
N VAL A 117 10.38 -26.14 -28.11
CA VAL A 117 11.06 -27.22 -27.37
C VAL A 117 10.18 -27.82 -26.26
N VAL A 118 9.38 -26.99 -25.58
CA VAL A 118 8.46 -27.49 -24.54
C VAL A 118 7.29 -28.28 -25.13
N ASP A 119 6.76 -27.89 -26.29
CA ASP A 119 5.72 -28.66 -27.00
C ASP A 119 6.24 -30.05 -27.42
N GLU A 120 7.44 -30.11 -28.01
CA GLU A 120 8.08 -31.38 -28.38
C GLU A 120 8.41 -32.25 -27.17
N TRP A 121 8.83 -31.62 -26.06
CA TRP A 121 9.09 -32.32 -24.81
C TRP A 121 7.79 -32.88 -24.20
N ASN A 122 6.70 -32.10 -24.22
CA ASN A 122 5.39 -32.53 -23.72
C ASN A 122 4.86 -33.76 -24.46
N LYS A 123 5.00 -33.80 -25.80
CA LYS A 123 4.61 -34.95 -26.64
C LYS A 123 5.32 -36.26 -26.25
N LYS A 124 6.50 -36.17 -25.61
CA LYS A 124 7.27 -37.33 -25.14
C LYS A 124 7.09 -37.61 -23.64
N ASN A 125 6.48 -36.68 -22.90
CA ASN A 125 6.40 -36.69 -21.43
C ASN A 125 4.99 -36.32 -20.96
N GLU A 126 3.97 -37.00 -21.48
CA GLU A 126 2.55 -36.65 -21.29
C GLU A 126 2.15 -36.49 -19.80
N ARG A 127 2.70 -37.33 -18.91
CA ARG A 127 2.41 -37.29 -17.46
C ARG A 127 3.05 -36.10 -16.74
N GLN A 128 4.09 -35.51 -17.32
CA GLN A 128 4.80 -34.35 -16.75
C GLN A 128 4.62 -33.09 -17.60
N ALA A 129 3.75 -33.13 -18.62
CA ALA A 129 3.59 -32.08 -19.61
C ALA A 129 3.35 -30.72 -18.95
N ILE A 130 4.07 -29.70 -19.40
CA ILE A 130 3.93 -28.30 -18.97
C ILE A 130 2.83 -27.66 -19.80
N LEU A 131 1.80 -27.15 -19.16
CA LEU A 131 0.59 -26.70 -19.84
C LEU A 131 0.41 -25.19 -19.72
N ALA A 132 -0.38 -24.62 -20.63
CA ALA A 132 -0.93 -23.29 -20.40
C ALA A 132 -1.79 -23.32 -19.13
N GLY A 133 -1.55 -22.36 -18.23
CA GLY A 133 -2.13 -22.31 -16.88
C GLY A 133 -1.15 -22.73 -15.77
N ASP A 134 -0.10 -23.50 -16.08
CA ASP A 134 0.94 -23.84 -15.11
C ASP A 134 1.74 -22.58 -14.69
N THR A 135 2.38 -22.63 -13.52
CA THR A 135 3.22 -21.53 -13.02
C THR A 135 4.69 -21.94 -13.03
N LEU A 136 5.54 -21.18 -13.74
CA LEU A 136 6.98 -21.35 -13.72
C LEU A 136 7.57 -20.67 -12.49
N LEU A 137 8.06 -21.47 -11.54
CA LEU A 137 8.60 -21.00 -10.26
C LEU A 137 10.08 -20.65 -10.36
N SER A 138 10.85 -21.46 -11.08
CA SER A 138 12.27 -21.19 -11.33
C SER A 138 12.81 -21.90 -12.56
N VAL A 139 13.90 -21.36 -13.10
CA VAL A 139 14.74 -21.99 -14.14
C VAL A 139 16.18 -21.99 -13.63
N ASN A 140 16.80 -23.17 -13.53
CA ASN A 140 18.16 -23.34 -13.01
C ASN A 140 18.39 -22.66 -11.66
N GLY A 141 17.38 -22.68 -10.79
CA GLY A 141 17.41 -22.02 -9.48
C GLY A 141 17.15 -20.51 -9.48
N GLN A 142 17.03 -19.87 -10.65
CA GLN A 142 16.65 -18.46 -10.78
C GLN A 142 15.14 -18.27 -10.75
N SER A 143 14.64 -17.29 -10.00
CA SER A 143 13.20 -17.09 -9.75
C SER A 143 12.64 -15.72 -10.15
N SER A 144 13.48 -14.77 -10.59
CA SER A 144 13.02 -13.51 -11.18
C SER A 144 12.83 -13.64 -12.69
N LEU A 145 11.83 -12.96 -13.26
CA LEU A 145 11.51 -13.07 -14.69
C LEU A 145 12.73 -12.82 -15.59
N SER A 146 13.48 -11.75 -15.32
CA SER A 146 14.65 -11.38 -16.11
C SER A 146 15.73 -12.46 -16.08
N SER A 147 16.00 -13.04 -14.90
CA SER A 147 17.01 -14.08 -14.74
C SER A 147 16.55 -15.41 -15.33
N MET A 148 15.28 -15.79 -15.17
CA MET A 148 14.71 -16.97 -15.80
C MET A 148 14.73 -16.88 -17.33
N VAL A 149 14.34 -15.73 -17.89
CA VAL A 149 14.40 -15.47 -19.34
C VAL A 149 15.85 -15.49 -19.83
N GLY A 150 16.80 -15.00 -19.04
CA GLY A 150 18.24 -15.12 -19.32
C GLY A 150 18.67 -16.58 -19.44
N GLU A 151 18.35 -17.41 -18.45
CA GLU A 151 18.66 -18.85 -18.47
C GLU A 151 18.03 -19.57 -19.67
N LEU A 152 16.75 -19.30 -19.97
CA LEU A 152 16.06 -19.86 -21.14
C LEU A 152 16.67 -19.43 -22.48
N LYS A 153 17.31 -18.26 -22.53
CA LYS A 153 17.98 -17.75 -23.74
C LYS A 153 19.39 -18.30 -23.89
N GLU A 154 20.12 -18.48 -22.80
CA GLU A 154 21.56 -18.75 -22.82
C GLU A 154 21.93 -20.22 -22.63
N LYS A 155 21.06 -21.02 -22.00
CA LYS A 155 21.38 -22.43 -21.69
C LYS A 155 20.68 -23.39 -22.64
N THR A 156 21.34 -24.50 -22.94
CA THR A 156 20.75 -25.60 -23.69
C THR A 156 20.04 -26.61 -22.79
N LEU A 157 20.39 -26.69 -21.51
CA LEU A 157 19.71 -27.48 -20.49
C LEU A 157 19.09 -26.54 -19.44
N CYS A 158 17.79 -26.71 -19.22
CA CYS A 158 17.06 -25.96 -18.20
C CYS A 158 16.33 -26.94 -17.27
N VAL A 159 16.62 -26.82 -15.98
CA VAL A 159 15.88 -27.45 -14.89
C VAL A 159 14.80 -26.46 -14.46
N MET A 160 13.54 -26.79 -14.70
CA MET A 160 12.42 -25.91 -14.41
C MET A 160 11.60 -26.46 -13.27
N ARG A 161 11.30 -25.62 -12.27
CA ARG A 161 10.30 -25.93 -11.25
C ARG A 161 8.97 -25.35 -11.68
N ILE A 162 7.97 -26.22 -11.80
CA ILE A 162 6.66 -25.90 -12.33
C ILE A 162 5.62 -26.28 -11.29
N ARG A 163 4.68 -25.38 -11.01
CA ARG A 163 3.45 -25.72 -10.30
C ARG A 163 2.36 -26.04 -11.31
N THR A 164 1.77 -27.22 -11.23
CA THR A 164 0.72 -27.66 -12.15
C THR A 164 -0.61 -26.97 -11.85
N SER A 165 -1.27 -26.50 -12.89
CA SER A 165 -2.69 -26.18 -12.85
C SER A 165 -3.46 -27.51 -12.80
N GLY A 166 -4.15 -27.79 -11.68
CA GLY A 166 -4.69 -29.11 -11.38
C GLY A 166 -5.50 -29.74 -12.53
N ARG A 167 -5.01 -30.84 -13.11
CA ARG A 167 -5.82 -31.76 -13.91
C ARG A 167 -6.35 -32.85 -12.98
N SER A 168 -7.57 -32.70 -12.49
CA SER A 168 -8.34 -33.80 -11.92
C SER A 168 -9.05 -34.55 -13.06
N GLY A 169 -8.59 -35.77 -13.34
CA GLY A 169 -9.41 -36.77 -14.00
C GLY A 169 -10.33 -37.39 -12.96
N ASP A 170 -11.64 -37.20 -13.17
CA ASP A 170 -12.74 -38.03 -12.69
C ASP A 170 -12.71 -38.47 -11.21
N GLU A 171 -13.09 -37.54 -10.34
CA GLU A 171 -14.06 -37.70 -9.24
C GLU A 171 -14.15 -36.34 -8.54
N GLY A 172 -15.36 -35.87 -8.23
CA GLY A 172 -15.65 -34.49 -7.86
C GLY A 172 -14.71 -33.89 -6.82
N LEU A 173 -13.85 -32.96 -7.24
CA LEU A 173 -13.00 -32.15 -6.37
C LEU A 173 -13.49 -30.70 -6.42
N ARG A 174 -14.22 -30.32 -5.37
CA ARG A 174 -14.34 -28.94 -4.93
C ARG A 174 -12.91 -28.39 -4.81
N GLU A 175 -12.59 -27.33 -5.55
CA GLU A 175 -11.41 -26.51 -5.24
C GLU A 175 -11.43 -26.23 -3.73
N ASP A 176 -10.27 -26.34 -3.08
CA ASP A 176 -10.13 -26.06 -1.64
C ASP A 176 -10.19 -24.54 -1.38
N ASP A 177 -11.33 -23.98 -1.75
CA ASP A 177 -11.94 -22.76 -1.26
C ASP A 177 -11.92 -22.71 0.29
N SER A 178 -11.62 -23.80 1.02
CA SER A 178 -11.67 -23.77 2.48
C SER A 178 -10.55 -22.92 3.07
N GLU A 179 -9.35 -22.86 2.49
CA GLU A 179 -8.26 -22.04 3.05
C GLU A 179 -8.48 -20.55 2.76
N ALA A 180 -8.79 -20.19 1.51
CA ALA A 180 -9.15 -18.82 1.14
C ALA A 180 -10.42 -18.34 1.88
N LYS A 181 -11.46 -19.20 2.02
CA LYS A 181 -12.64 -18.88 2.83
C LYS A 181 -12.34 -18.84 4.32
N LYS A 182 -11.39 -19.63 4.84
CA LYS A 182 -10.95 -19.55 6.25
C LYS A 182 -10.22 -18.23 6.50
N GLU A 183 -9.32 -17.83 5.61
CA GLU A 183 -8.60 -16.55 5.68
C GLU A 183 -9.56 -15.36 5.53
N GLU A 184 -10.49 -15.41 4.57
CA GLU A 184 -11.52 -14.39 4.39
C GLU A 184 -12.45 -14.31 5.61
N ALA A 185 -12.91 -15.46 6.12
CA ALA A 185 -13.74 -15.50 7.31
C ALA A 185 -12.98 -15.07 8.58
N GLU A 186 -11.68 -15.34 8.68
CA GLU A 186 -10.84 -14.85 9.77
C GLU A 186 -10.63 -13.33 9.69
N TRP A 187 -10.40 -12.82 8.47
CA TRP A 187 -10.33 -11.39 8.20
C TRP A 187 -11.64 -10.68 8.55
N GLU A 188 -12.78 -11.24 8.17
CA GLU A 188 -14.11 -10.75 8.53
C GLU A 188 -14.33 -10.75 10.05
N ARG A 189 -14.03 -11.87 10.73
CA ARG A 189 -14.10 -11.97 12.19
C ARG A 189 -13.20 -10.94 12.87
N ARG A 190 -11.97 -10.75 12.38
CA ARG A 190 -11.04 -9.74 12.90
C ARG A 190 -11.59 -8.32 12.71
N ARG A 191 -12.08 -7.99 11.51
CA ARG A 191 -12.67 -6.67 11.21
C ARG A 191 -13.87 -6.36 12.08
N ALA A 192 -14.82 -7.29 12.19
CA ALA A 192 -16.00 -7.16 13.03
C ALA A 192 -15.62 -6.95 14.50
N ARG A 193 -14.68 -7.74 15.03
CA ARG A 193 -14.18 -7.61 16.41
C ARG A 193 -13.47 -6.28 16.67
N VAL A 194 -12.58 -5.86 15.76
CA VAL A 194 -11.84 -4.59 15.90
C VAL A 194 -12.78 -3.40 15.89
N THR A 195 -13.73 -3.36 14.94
CA THR A 195 -14.70 -2.26 14.83
C THR A 195 -15.69 -2.24 16.00
N ALA A 196 -16.14 -3.40 16.48
CA ALA A 196 -17.02 -3.51 17.65
C ALA A 196 -16.33 -3.05 18.94
N ALA A 197 -15.04 -3.33 19.12
CA ALA A 197 -14.27 -2.87 20.27
C ALA A 197 -13.89 -1.37 20.20
N LEU A 198 -13.79 -0.83 18.98
CA LEU A 198 -13.36 0.54 18.73
C LEU A 198 -14.38 1.56 19.25
N VAL A 199 -15.66 1.42 18.90
CA VAL A 199 -16.70 2.43 19.19
C VAL A 199 -16.84 2.71 20.70
N PRO A 200 -16.96 1.72 21.60
CA PRO A 200 -17.04 1.99 23.03
C PRO A 200 -15.80 2.73 23.58
N GLY A 201 -14.62 2.43 23.02
CA GLY A 201 -13.38 3.14 23.35
C GLY A 201 -13.43 4.60 22.91
N LEU A 202 -13.89 4.85 21.68
CA LEU A 202 -14.07 6.21 21.17
C LEU A 202 -15.06 7.01 22.01
N LYS A 203 -16.24 6.45 22.36
CA LYS A 203 -17.23 7.13 23.22
C LYS A 203 -16.62 7.59 24.55
N LYS A 204 -15.86 6.72 25.22
CA LYS A 204 -15.16 7.07 26.47
C LYS A 204 -14.12 8.17 26.30
N ILE A 205 -13.36 8.15 25.22
CA ILE A 205 -12.36 9.21 24.92
C ILE A 205 -13.08 10.54 24.68
N ILE A 206 -14.17 10.54 23.92
CA ILE A 206 -14.95 11.74 23.65
C ILE A 206 -15.64 12.26 24.92
N ASP A 207 -16.20 11.40 25.78
CA ASP A 207 -16.75 11.81 27.08
C ASP A 207 -15.69 12.47 27.97
N HIS A 208 -14.46 11.92 27.97
CA HIS A 208 -13.36 12.48 28.74
C HIS A 208 -12.91 13.86 28.20
N GLU A 209 -12.85 14.03 26.88
CA GLU A 209 -12.36 15.27 26.27
C GLU A 209 -13.42 16.37 26.14
N PHE A 210 -14.70 16.02 25.93
CA PHE A 210 -15.80 16.95 25.64
C PHE A 210 -16.90 16.96 26.71
N GLY A 211 -16.69 16.24 27.81
CA GLY A 211 -17.62 16.15 28.94
C GLY A 211 -18.59 14.98 28.84
N THR A 212 -19.14 14.59 29.99
CA THR A 212 -20.03 13.44 30.12
C THR A 212 -21.23 13.51 29.17
N GLY A 213 -21.46 12.44 28.41
CA GLY A 213 -22.55 12.32 27.44
C GLY A 213 -22.18 12.80 26.03
N ALA A 214 -20.95 13.30 25.83
CA ALA A 214 -20.45 13.64 24.51
C ALA A 214 -20.25 12.42 23.59
N GLY A 215 -19.94 11.26 24.17
CA GLY A 215 -19.83 10.00 23.44
C GLY A 215 -21.14 9.58 22.74
N GLU A 216 -22.30 10.03 23.23
CA GLU A 216 -23.57 9.77 22.55
C GLU A 216 -23.83 10.70 21.35
N ARG A 217 -23.07 11.80 21.21
CA ARG A 217 -23.18 12.72 20.06
C ARG A 217 -22.38 12.29 18.83
N ILE A 218 -21.73 11.12 18.87
CA ILE A 218 -20.99 10.53 17.74
C ILE A 218 -21.70 9.30 17.14
N ASP A 219 -23.03 9.25 17.26
CA ASP A 219 -23.88 8.15 16.76
C ASP A 219 -23.70 7.89 15.25
N ARG A 220 -23.43 8.95 14.46
CA ARG A 220 -23.15 8.79 13.03
C ARG A 220 -21.81 8.10 12.76
N VAL A 221 -20.80 8.36 13.59
CA VAL A 221 -19.48 7.69 13.54
C VAL A 221 -19.61 6.23 13.98
N GLU A 222 -20.37 5.96 15.03
CA GLU A 222 -20.73 4.60 15.43
C GLU A 222 -21.42 3.84 14.30
N THR A 223 -22.43 4.45 13.67
CA THR A 223 -23.15 3.87 12.52
C THR A 223 -22.19 3.53 11.37
N MET A 224 -21.23 4.42 11.08
CA MET A 224 -20.20 4.18 10.07
C MET A 224 -19.34 2.96 10.42
N TYR A 225 -18.81 2.87 11.64
CA TYR A 225 -17.99 1.73 12.05
C TYR A 225 -18.78 0.41 12.10
N ASN A 226 -20.05 0.46 12.48
CA ASN A 226 -20.94 -0.71 12.46
C ASN A 226 -21.19 -1.21 11.02
N ARG A 227 -21.24 -0.34 10.01
CA ARG A 227 -21.26 -0.77 8.60
C ARG A 227 -19.92 -1.34 8.16
N ILE A 228 -18.81 -0.66 8.46
CA ILE A 228 -17.46 -1.16 8.13
C ILE A 228 -17.22 -2.55 8.74
N GLY A 229 -17.62 -2.77 9.98
CA GLY A 229 -17.53 -4.06 10.67
C GLY A 229 -18.30 -5.19 9.96
N ARG A 230 -19.42 -4.85 9.32
CA ARG A 230 -20.25 -5.76 8.51
C ARG A 230 -19.81 -5.89 7.05
N ASN A 231 -18.69 -5.29 6.66
CA ASN A 231 -18.26 -5.16 5.26
C ASN A 231 -19.25 -4.41 4.35
N ASP A 232 -20.14 -3.61 4.94
CA ASP A 232 -21.18 -2.92 4.21
C ASP A 232 -20.63 -1.60 3.64
N VAL A 233 -20.33 -1.62 2.33
CA VAL A 233 -19.82 -0.45 1.60
C VAL A 233 -20.99 0.36 1.07
N TYR A 234 -21.06 1.64 1.48
CA TYR A 234 -22.06 2.55 0.93
C TYR A 234 -21.85 2.74 -0.57
N LYS A 235 -22.91 2.52 -1.34
CA LYS A 235 -22.98 2.73 -2.79
C LYS A 235 -24.27 3.48 -3.10
N GLU A 236 -24.18 4.48 -3.97
CA GLU A 236 -25.33 5.28 -4.37
C GLU A 236 -25.25 5.62 -5.86
N GLU A 237 -26.30 5.33 -6.61
CA GLU A 237 -26.49 5.83 -7.97
C GLU A 237 -27.12 7.22 -7.91
N HIS A 238 -26.31 8.23 -7.56
CA HIS A 238 -26.79 9.60 -7.42
C HIS A 238 -27.04 10.22 -8.80
N ALA A 239 -27.98 11.17 -8.89
CA ALA A 239 -28.33 11.85 -10.14
C ALA A 239 -27.09 12.44 -10.85
N LEU A 240 -26.16 12.98 -10.06
CA LEU A 240 -24.91 13.60 -10.50
C LEU A 240 -23.75 12.63 -10.75
N GLY A 241 -23.94 11.31 -10.54
CA GLY A 241 -22.94 10.27 -10.79
C GLY A 241 -22.87 9.23 -9.66
N PRO A 242 -22.27 8.05 -9.91
CA PRO A 242 -22.16 7.00 -8.91
C PRO A 242 -21.22 7.40 -7.79
N ARG A 243 -21.55 6.98 -6.56
CA ARG A 243 -20.74 7.19 -5.35
C ARG A 243 -20.43 5.88 -4.66
N LEU A 244 -19.23 5.80 -4.09
CA LEU A 244 -18.78 4.66 -3.31
C LEU A 244 -18.01 5.16 -2.09
N ALA A 245 -18.39 4.74 -0.89
CA ALA A 245 -17.76 5.23 0.34
C ALA A 245 -17.85 4.21 1.50
N PRO A 246 -16.83 3.36 1.70
CA PRO A 246 -16.70 2.57 2.94
C PRO A 246 -16.82 3.43 4.22
N GLY A 247 -16.12 4.57 4.25
CA GLY A 247 -16.17 5.54 5.35
C GLY A 247 -17.27 6.59 5.15
N TYR A 248 -18.53 6.19 5.25
CA TYR A 248 -19.69 7.07 5.03
C TYR A 248 -20.37 7.55 6.32
N ILE A 249 -20.46 8.86 6.53
CA ILE A 249 -21.24 9.52 7.59
C ILE A 249 -22.55 10.01 6.98
N HIS A 250 -23.68 9.66 7.58
CA HIS A 250 -24.99 10.05 7.07
C HIS A 250 -25.32 11.52 7.37
N GLY A 251 -26.17 12.13 6.55
CA GLY A 251 -26.66 13.49 6.77
C GLY A 251 -25.65 14.61 6.46
N LEU A 252 -24.50 14.31 5.87
CA LEU A 252 -23.59 15.34 5.34
C LEU A 252 -24.18 15.97 4.08
N SER A 253 -24.24 17.30 4.05
CA SER A 253 -24.86 18.11 2.99
C SER A 253 -24.09 19.42 2.82
N PRO A 254 -24.04 20.01 1.60
CA PRO A 254 -24.61 19.51 0.35
C PRO A 254 -23.86 18.29 -0.20
N VAL A 255 -24.58 17.43 -0.92
CA VAL A 255 -23.98 16.33 -1.70
C VAL A 255 -23.78 16.82 -3.12
N SER A 256 -22.53 17.08 -3.50
CA SER A 256 -22.20 17.56 -4.85
C SER A 256 -20.83 17.07 -5.29
N PRO A 257 -20.64 16.65 -6.56
CA PRO A 257 -19.31 16.33 -7.11
C PRO A 257 -18.31 17.48 -6.93
N PHE A 258 -18.79 18.72 -7.13
CA PHE A 258 -18.02 19.94 -6.96
C PHE A 258 -18.73 20.87 -5.97
N HIS A 259 -18.02 21.34 -4.95
CA HIS A 259 -18.52 22.33 -4.00
C HIS A 259 -18.14 23.76 -4.46
N ASP A 260 -18.99 24.75 -4.17
CA ASP A 260 -18.66 26.14 -4.49
C ASP A 260 -17.55 26.63 -3.56
N VAL A 261 -16.44 27.09 -4.14
CA VAL A 261 -15.30 27.66 -3.41
C VAL A 261 -15.67 28.87 -2.54
N LYS A 262 -16.79 29.55 -2.84
CA LYS A 262 -17.30 30.68 -2.04
C LYS A 262 -17.83 30.25 -0.67
N ASP A 263 -18.32 29.01 -0.55
CA ASP A 263 -18.74 28.44 0.73
C ASP A 263 -17.55 28.10 1.64
N HIS A 264 -16.33 28.23 1.11
CA HIS A 264 -15.07 27.93 1.76
C HIS A 264 -14.12 29.14 1.72
N PRO A 265 -14.33 30.19 2.56
CA PRO A 265 -13.58 31.45 2.48
C PRO A 265 -12.05 31.33 2.58
N TRP A 266 -11.54 30.25 3.18
CA TRP A 266 -10.11 29.93 3.22
C TRP A 266 -9.52 29.67 1.82
N CYS A 267 -10.32 29.25 0.84
CA CYS A 267 -9.88 29.10 -0.56
C CYS A 267 -9.36 30.41 -1.13
N ALA A 268 -10.00 31.54 -0.84
CA ALA A 268 -9.53 32.85 -1.26
C ALA A 268 -8.20 33.25 -0.60
N GLN A 269 -7.97 32.81 0.65
CA GLN A 269 -6.72 33.06 1.38
C GLN A 269 -5.58 32.26 0.75
N LEU A 270 -5.79 30.95 0.54
CA LEU A 270 -4.79 30.07 -0.08
C LEU A 270 -4.49 30.48 -1.52
N LYS A 271 -5.53 30.80 -2.29
CA LYS A 271 -5.40 31.32 -3.66
C LYS A 271 -4.47 32.53 -3.73
N LYS A 272 -4.53 33.49 -2.79
CA LYS A 272 -3.61 34.65 -2.82
C LYS A 272 -2.12 34.27 -2.80
N GLN A 273 -1.78 33.09 -2.25
CA GLN A 273 -0.40 32.62 -2.11
C GLN A 273 0.06 31.74 -3.28
N TRP A 274 -0.79 31.48 -4.29
CA TRP A 274 -0.55 30.45 -5.30
C TRP A 274 0.79 30.60 -6.05
N LYS A 275 1.18 31.84 -6.36
CA LYS A 275 2.45 32.11 -7.09
C LYS A 275 3.67 31.80 -6.22
N ALA A 276 3.60 32.14 -4.93
CA ALA A 276 4.68 31.89 -3.98
C ALA A 276 4.83 30.38 -3.72
N ILE A 277 3.71 29.69 -3.51
CA ILE A 277 3.66 28.22 -3.38
C ILE A 277 4.23 27.55 -4.64
N ARG A 278 3.86 28.01 -5.84
CA ARG A 278 4.42 27.49 -7.09
C ARG A 278 5.92 27.71 -7.19
N GLN A 279 6.41 28.88 -6.79
CA GLN A 279 7.84 29.18 -6.81
C GLN A 279 8.60 28.24 -5.88
N GLU A 280 8.09 28.01 -4.67
CA GLU A 280 8.68 27.05 -3.71
C GLU A 280 8.66 25.62 -4.26
N LEU A 281 7.57 25.18 -4.90
CA LEU A 281 7.51 23.88 -5.59
C LEU A 281 8.59 23.76 -6.67
N ARG A 282 8.74 24.77 -7.53
CA ARG A 282 9.74 24.77 -8.62
C ARG A 282 11.17 24.65 -8.11
N GLN A 283 11.45 25.22 -6.94
CA GLN A 283 12.75 25.12 -6.28
C GLN A 283 12.99 23.72 -5.69
N ASN A 284 11.96 22.89 -5.58
CA ASN A 284 11.98 21.59 -4.90
C ASN A 284 11.45 20.45 -5.76
N LEU A 285 11.76 20.43 -7.06
CA LEU A 285 11.36 19.35 -7.98
C LEU A 285 12.25 18.09 -7.92
N ASP A 286 13.07 17.93 -6.87
CA ASP A 286 13.95 16.78 -6.70
C ASP A 286 13.17 15.46 -6.80
N PRO A 287 13.53 14.55 -7.75
CA PRO A 287 12.91 13.24 -7.90
C PRO A 287 12.83 12.41 -6.60
N GLY A 288 13.78 12.56 -5.67
CA GLY A 288 13.82 11.82 -4.41
C GLY A 288 12.73 12.18 -3.41
N LEU A 289 12.07 13.33 -3.58
CA LEU A 289 10.98 13.80 -2.71
C LEU A 289 9.60 13.26 -3.13
N TRP A 290 9.50 12.68 -4.33
CA TRP A 290 8.25 12.22 -4.91
C TRP A 290 8.02 10.74 -4.59
N THR A 291 7.05 10.45 -3.73
CA THR A 291 6.67 9.09 -3.36
C THR A 291 5.40 8.65 -4.10
N GLY A 292 5.16 7.33 -4.17
CA GLY A 292 3.85 6.82 -4.58
C GLY A 292 2.79 7.17 -3.53
N GLY A 293 1.50 7.09 -3.92
CA GLY A 293 0.39 7.26 -2.98
C GLY A 293 0.47 6.28 -1.79
N ALA A 294 -0.05 6.71 -0.63
CA ALA A 294 0.13 6.09 0.69
C ALA A 294 -0.41 4.65 0.86
N TYR A 295 -1.08 4.08 -0.15
CA TYR A 295 -1.68 2.75 -0.08
C TYR A 295 -1.42 1.97 -1.36
N GLU A 296 -0.50 1.00 -1.32
CA GLU A 296 -0.15 0.14 -2.46
C GLU A 296 -1.36 -0.57 -3.09
N LYS A 297 -2.38 -0.94 -2.30
CA LYS A 297 -3.61 -1.56 -2.82
C LYS A 297 -4.55 -0.57 -3.54
N SER A 298 -4.51 0.73 -3.23
CA SER A 298 -5.24 1.74 -4.01
C SER A 298 -4.45 2.27 -5.19
N ASN A 299 -3.13 2.02 -5.26
CA ASN A 299 -2.27 2.43 -6.38
C ASN A 299 -2.61 1.75 -7.72
N ALA A 300 -3.46 0.70 -7.71
CA ALA A 300 -3.97 0.10 -8.94
C ALA A 300 -4.80 1.10 -9.78
N ALA A 301 -5.54 2.01 -9.13
CA ALA A 301 -6.35 3.02 -9.82
C ALA A 301 -5.55 4.30 -10.17
N TYR A 302 -4.65 4.71 -9.28
CA TYR A 302 -3.85 5.93 -9.44
C TYR A 302 -2.74 5.82 -10.51
N GLY A 303 -2.37 4.60 -10.90
CA GLY A 303 -1.29 4.33 -11.84
C GLY A 303 0.10 4.45 -11.21
N LYS A 304 1.09 3.74 -11.78
CA LYS A 304 2.47 3.68 -11.27
C LYS A 304 3.17 5.05 -11.25
N ASP A 305 2.68 5.99 -12.05
CA ASP A 305 3.31 7.28 -12.33
C ASP A 305 2.74 8.46 -11.54
N TRP A 306 1.66 8.26 -10.78
CA TRP A 306 1.19 9.29 -9.85
C TRP A 306 2.16 9.38 -8.67
N LYS A 307 2.67 10.60 -8.44
CA LYS A 307 3.56 10.87 -7.32
C LYS A 307 3.05 12.03 -6.50
N ILE A 308 3.23 11.89 -5.19
CA ILE A 308 2.92 12.93 -4.21
C ILE A 308 4.18 13.36 -3.48
N MET A 309 4.16 14.57 -2.97
CA MET A 309 5.18 15.11 -2.07
C MET A 309 4.46 15.71 -0.87
N GLY A 310 4.56 15.02 0.27
CA GLY A 310 3.84 15.37 1.49
C GLY A 310 4.31 16.69 2.09
N VAL A 311 3.35 17.51 2.53
CA VAL A 311 3.58 18.74 3.31
C VAL A 311 2.97 18.59 4.70
N LEU A 312 1.81 17.95 4.80
CA LEU A 312 1.16 17.56 6.04
C LEU A 312 0.64 16.12 5.90
N THR A 313 1.17 15.22 6.73
CA THR A 313 0.79 13.80 6.74
C THR A 313 0.65 13.35 8.19
N GLU A 314 -0.45 12.67 8.53
CA GLU A 314 -0.72 12.19 9.90
C GLU A 314 -0.56 13.30 10.98
N ASP A 315 -1.14 14.49 10.73
CA ASP A 315 -1.02 15.68 11.60
C ASP A 315 0.42 16.16 11.83
N ARG A 316 1.38 15.76 10.99
CA ARG A 316 2.78 16.17 11.07
C ARG A 316 3.18 16.92 9.81
N TRP A 317 3.70 18.13 10.02
CA TRP A 317 4.33 18.89 8.96
C TRP A 317 5.61 18.19 8.51
N GLN A 318 5.82 18.17 7.19
CA GLN A 318 6.92 17.46 6.53
C GLN A 318 7.90 18.48 5.97
N ASP A 319 9.17 18.31 6.28
CA ASP A 319 10.28 19.15 5.79
C ASP A 319 9.94 20.66 5.82
N GLU A 320 9.50 21.15 6.99
CA GLU A 320 9.03 22.54 7.18
C GLU A 320 10.06 23.57 6.74
N GLN A 321 11.36 23.26 6.85
CA GLN A 321 12.44 24.13 6.39
C GLN A 321 12.47 24.29 4.87
N ARG A 322 12.09 23.25 4.13
CA ARG A 322 12.03 23.25 2.67
C ARG A 322 10.75 23.89 2.15
N PHE A 323 9.63 23.66 2.84
CA PHE A 323 8.29 24.11 2.44
C PHE A 323 7.74 25.21 3.35
N GLN A 324 8.57 26.17 3.75
CA GLN A 324 8.20 27.23 4.71
C GLN A 324 7.03 28.09 4.21
N VAL A 325 7.01 28.44 2.92
CA VAL A 325 5.96 29.26 2.31
C VAL A 325 4.65 28.49 2.29
N THR A 326 4.67 27.25 1.82
CA THR A 326 3.46 26.42 1.75
C THR A 326 2.95 26.07 3.14
N THR A 327 3.83 25.67 4.05
CA THR A 327 3.49 25.37 5.45
C THR A 327 2.88 26.60 6.13
N GLY A 328 3.52 27.77 6.03
CA GLY A 328 3.01 29.01 6.61
C GLY A 328 1.67 29.44 6.01
N ALA A 329 1.49 29.29 4.69
CA ALA A 329 0.22 29.57 4.03
C ALA A 329 -0.92 28.68 4.53
N LEU A 330 -0.65 27.39 4.75
CA LEU A 330 -1.62 26.41 5.26
C LEU A 330 -1.92 26.64 6.75
N GLN A 331 -0.90 26.93 7.57
CA GLN A 331 -1.06 27.25 9.00
C GLN A 331 -1.86 28.54 9.23
N ALA A 332 -1.78 29.49 8.29
CA ALA A 332 -2.51 30.76 8.39
C ALA A 332 -4.00 30.66 8.00
N LEU A 333 -4.46 29.54 7.44
CA LEU A 333 -5.85 29.38 7.00
C LEU A 333 -6.81 29.39 8.19
N LYS A 334 -7.83 30.26 8.11
CA LYS A 334 -8.89 30.35 9.12
C LYS A 334 -10.12 29.54 8.72
N GLY A 335 -10.76 28.89 9.69
CA GLY A 335 -12.03 28.20 9.50
C GLY A 335 -11.91 26.84 8.81
N ILE A 336 -10.70 26.28 8.75
CA ILE A 336 -10.41 24.95 8.23
C ILE A 336 -9.35 24.28 9.10
N LYS A 337 -9.50 22.98 9.33
CA LYS A 337 -8.45 22.12 9.83
C LYS A 337 -8.05 21.14 8.72
N PRO A 338 -6.88 21.30 8.10
CA PRO A 338 -6.33 20.32 7.18
C PRO A 338 -6.24 18.94 7.83
N PHE A 339 -6.61 17.91 7.08
CA PHE A 339 -6.36 16.51 7.42
C PHE A 339 -5.02 16.06 6.82
N GLU A 340 -4.81 16.35 5.53
CA GLU A 340 -3.56 16.09 4.81
C GLU A 340 -3.33 17.17 3.75
N ALA A 341 -2.06 17.45 3.45
CA ALA A 341 -1.67 18.35 2.37
C ALA A 341 -0.45 17.81 1.63
N PHE A 342 -0.48 17.84 0.30
CA PHE A 342 0.63 17.35 -0.52
C PHE A 342 0.61 17.97 -1.91
N PHE A 343 1.77 18.12 -2.53
CA PHE A 343 1.85 18.38 -3.96
C PHE A 343 1.59 17.09 -4.73
N ALA A 344 0.77 17.16 -5.78
CA ALA A 344 0.53 16.05 -6.68
C ALA A 344 1.05 16.38 -8.08
N LYS A 345 1.89 15.49 -8.61
CA LYS A 345 2.40 15.55 -9.98
C LYS A 345 1.68 14.53 -10.85
N MET A 346 1.22 14.97 -12.00
CA MET A 346 0.71 14.11 -13.05
C MET A 346 1.57 14.28 -14.32
N PRO A 347 2.24 13.22 -14.82
CA PRO A 347 3.10 13.33 -16.01
C PRO A 347 2.33 13.72 -17.28
N PRO A 348 3.04 14.19 -18.33
CA PRO A 348 2.46 14.38 -19.66
C PRO A 348 1.76 13.12 -20.18
N ARG A 349 0.70 13.30 -20.97
CA ARG A 349 0.00 12.20 -21.69
C ARG A 349 -0.44 11.02 -20.81
N THR A 350 -0.85 11.29 -19.56
CA THR A 350 -1.33 10.26 -18.63
C THR A 350 -2.81 10.43 -18.27
N LYS A 351 -3.40 9.39 -17.69
CA LYS A 351 -4.75 9.39 -17.11
C LYS A 351 -4.78 8.60 -15.81
N ILE A 352 -5.60 9.03 -14.86
CA ILE A 352 -5.96 8.26 -13.66
C ILE A 352 -7.33 7.63 -13.90
N ALA A 353 -7.46 6.33 -13.69
CA ALA A 353 -8.69 5.60 -13.96
C ALA A 353 -9.83 5.99 -12.98
N PRO A 354 -11.11 5.77 -13.33
CA PRO A 354 -12.22 6.02 -12.43
C PRO A 354 -12.09 5.30 -11.08
N HIS A 355 -12.19 6.04 -9.97
CA HIS A 355 -12.09 5.51 -8.60
C HIS A 355 -12.81 6.42 -7.57
N SER A 356 -12.81 6.01 -6.30
CA SER A 356 -13.28 6.80 -5.15
C SER A 356 -12.22 6.80 -4.05
N ASP A 357 -12.16 7.89 -3.28
CA ASP A 357 -11.28 8.03 -2.12
C ASP A 357 -11.88 7.47 -0.83
N ASN A 358 -13.05 6.85 -0.92
CA ASN A 358 -13.72 6.05 0.11
C ASN A 358 -14.34 6.79 1.30
N LEU A 359 -14.05 8.08 1.50
CA LEU A 359 -14.39 8.82 2.73
C LEU A 359 -15.23 10.07 2.42
N ASN A 360 -16.51 10.11 2.80
CA ASN A 360 -17.36 11.30 2.55
C ASN A 360 -17.18 12.42 3.60
N TYR A 361 -16.55 12.10 4.72
CA TYR A 361 -16.27 13.04 5.80
C TYR A 361 -14.98 13.85 5.55
N ILE A 362 -14.29 13.58 4.44
CA ILE A 362 -13.16 14.34 3.93
C ILE A 362 -13.52 14.89 2.55
N LEU A 363 -13.44 16.20 2.38
CA LEU A 363 -13.46 16.85 1.08
C LEU A 363 -12.03 17.07 0.59
N THR A 364 -11.86 17.09 -0.73
CA THR A 364 -10.55 17.25 -1.37
C THR A 364 -10.55 18.54 -2.17
N SER A 365 -9.60 19.43 -1.91
CA SER A 365 -9.40 20.62 -2.73
C SER A 365 -8.11 20.57 -3.51
N HIS A 366 -8.13 21.19 -4.69
CA HIS A 366 -6.97 21.35 -5.57
C HIS A 366 -6.73 22.83 -5.81
N LEU A 367 -5.56 23.32 -5.42
CA LEU A 367 -5.00 24.57 -5.94
C LEU A 367 -4.16 24.22 -7.17
N ALA A 368 -4.56 24.71 -8.34
CA ALA A 368 -3.80 24.57 -9.56
C ALA A 368 -2.53 25.44 -9.52
N LEU A 369 -1.35 24.83 -9.68
CA LEU A 369 -0.08 25.55 -9.62
C LEU A 369 0.54 25.74 -11.00
N GLU A 370 0.75 24.65 -11.72
CA GLU A 370 1.45 24.69 -13.01
C GLU A 370 0.97 23.57 -13.93
N LEU A 371 0.39 23.95 -15.08
CA LEU A 371 -0.19 23.01 -16.04
C LEU A 371 -0.56 23.70 -17.36
N GLU A 372 -0.68 22.98 -18.47
CA GLU A 372 -1.21 23.57 -19.70
C GLU A 372 -2.74 23.69 -19.61
N GLU A 373 -3.25 24.91 -19.51
CA GLU A 373 -4.69 25.19 -19.39
C GLU A 373 -5.46 24.64 -20.61
N GLY A 374 -6.66 24.10 -20.35
CA GLY A 374 -7.48 23.46 -21.38
C GLY A 374 -7.05 22.04 -21.77
N LYS A 375 -5.92 21.52 -21.27
CA LYS A 375 -5.45 20.13 -21.54
C LYS A 375 -5.42 19.21 -20.31
N CYS A 376 -5.76 19.74 -19.14
CA CYS A 376 -5.83 18.95 -17.91
C CYS A 376 -7.25 19.02 -17.36
N SER A 377 -7.94 17.87 -17.26
CA SER A 377 -9.30 17.79 -16.74
C SER A 377 -9.46 16.77 -15.61
N ILE A 378 -10.45 17.02 -14.76
CA ILE A 378 -10.98 16.09 -13.78
C ILE A 378 -12.47 15.88 -14.05
N THR A 379 -12.88 14.63 -14.14
CA THR A 379 -14.29 14.24 -14.15
C THR A 379 -14.64 13.71 -12.76
N VAL A 380 -15.65 14.27 -12.12
CA VAL A 380 -16.21 13.80 -10.84
C VAL A 380 -17.70 13.54 -11.04
N GLY A 381 -18.12 12.29 -10.84
CA GLY A 381 -19.45 11.84 -11.24
C GLY A 381 -19.67 12.05 -12.73
N LYS A 382 -20.69 12.85 -13.09
CA LYS A 382 -21.04 13.21 -14.48
C LYS A 382 -20.54 14.59 -14.91
N GLN A 383 -19.74 15.26 -14.07
CA GLN A 383 -19.29 16.63 -14.33
C GLN A 383 -17.80 16.63 -14.63
N GLU A 384 -17.38 17.35 -15.68
CA GLU A 384 -15.98 17.56 -16.01
C GLU A 384 -15.60 19.03 -15.79
N GLN A 385 -14.43 19.25 -15.19
CA GLN A 385 -13.83 20.56 -14.96
C GLN A 385 -12.37 20.55 -15.42
N TYR A 386 -11.90 21.72 -15.86
CA TYR A 386 -10.50 21.92 -16.23
C TYR A 386 -9.80 22.75 -15.16
N TRP A 387 -8.56 22.40 -14.84
CA TRP A 387 -7.75 23.27 -13.97
C TRP A 387 -7.35 24.54 -14.72
N LYS A 388 -7.26 25.63 -13.96
CA LYS A 388 -6.75 26.93 -14.40
C LYS A 388 -5.74 27.41 -13.36
N GLU A 389 -4.56 27.88 -13.77
CA GLU A 389 -3.49 28.22 -12.82
C GLU A 389 -3.96 29.26 -11.79
N GLY A 390 -3.70 29.00 -10.51
CA GLY A 390 -4.13 29.83 -9.39
C GLY A 390 -5.61 29.70 -9.03
N GLU A 391 -6.41 28.87 -9.71
CA GLU A 391 -7.79 28.60 -9.33
C GLU A 391 -7.89 27.37 -8.41
N MET A 392 -8.97 27.37 -7.62
CA MET A 392 -9.30 26.31 -6.67
C MET A 392 -10.44 25.45 -7.22
N LEU A 393 -10.37 24.14 -6.97
CA LEU A 393 -11.52 23.23 -7.05
C LEU A 393 -11.72 22.57 -5.69
N ILE A 394 -12.97 22.25 -5.33
CA ILE A 394 -13.33 21.45 -4.15
C ILE A 394 -14.23 20.32 -4.60
N LEU A 395 -13.89 19.10 -4.19
CA LEU A 395 -14.41 17.86 -4.71
C LEU A 395 -14.95 17.00 -3.55
N ASP A 396 -16.11 16.40 -3.74
CA ASP A 396 -16.49 15.18 -3.01
C ASP A 396 -15.94 13.98 -3.79
N THR A 397 -14.80 13.45 -3.36
CA THR A 397 -14.14 12.33 -4.03
C THR A 397 -14.74 10.96 -3.69
N THR A 398 -15.92 10.93 -3.05
CA THR A 398 -16.75 9.71 -3.00
C THR A 398 -17.52 9.47 -4.27
N PHE A 399 -17.80 10.52 -5.05
CA PHE A 399 -18.19 10.35 -6.44
C PHE A 399 -17.05 9.71 -7.20
N ILE A 400 -17.40 8.75 -8.05
CA ILE A 400 -16.42 8.12 -8.94
C ILE A 400 -15.80 9.21 -9.82
N HIS A 401 -14.48 9.29 -9.80
CA HIS A 401 -13.75 10.36 -10.47
C HIS A 401 -12.49 9.85 -11.18
N SER A 402 -12.08 10.59 -12.21
CA SER A 402 -10.91 10.30 -13.04
C SER A 402 -10.23 11.60 -13.46
N THR A 403 -8.95 11.54 -13.80
CA THR A 403 -8.20 12.73 -14.26
C THR A 403 -7.42 12.44 -15.53
N LYS A 404 -7.20 13.49 -16.33
CA LYS A 404 -6.41 13.43 -17.57
C LYS A 404 -5.41 14.57 -17.61
N ASN A 405 -4.22 14.28 -18.11
CA ASN A 405 -3.25 15.28 -18.55
C ASN A 405 -2.90 14.98 -20.01
N GLU A 406 -3.54 15.70 -20.92
CA GLU A 406 -3.34 15.56 -22.37
C GLU A 406 -2.22 16.47 -22.90
N SER A 407 -1.55 17.22 -22.02
CA SER A 407 -0.46 18.11 -22.41
C SER A 407 0.88 17.39 -22.56
N GLU A 408 1.85 18.10 -23.13
CA GLU A 408 3.26 17.67 -23.23
C GLU A 408 4.06 18.02 -21.96
N ARG A 409 3.44 18.63 -20.96
CA ARG A 409 4.09 19.05 -19.71
C ARG A 409 3.43 18.43 -18.48
N PRO A 410 4.16 18.25 -17.37
CA PRO A 410 3.54 17.78 -16.14
C PRO A 410 2.52 18.80 -15.61
N ARG A 411 1.49 18.28 -14.93
CA ARG A 411 0.51 19.07 -14.17
C ARG A 411 0.83 18.95 -12.68
N TYR A 412 0.98 20.09 -12.04
CA TYR A 412 1.19 20.22 -10.60
C TYR A 412 0.02 20.92 -9.93
N VAL A 413 -0.49 20.31 -8.86
CA VAL A 413 -1.51 20.88 -7.98
C VAL A 413 -1.07 20.71 -6.53
N LEU A 414 -1.45 21.65 -5.66
CA LEU A 414 -1.43 21.43 -4.21
C LEU A 414 -2.79 20.83 -3.83
N VAL A 415 -2.77 19.63 -3.29
CA VAL A 415 -3.94 18.94 -2.76
C VAL A 415 -4.04 19.22 -1.27
N LEU A 416 -5.22 19.61 -0.82
CA LEU A 416 -5.55 19.75 0.59
C LEU A 416 -6.82 18.96 0.87
N ARG A 417 -6.69 17.92 1.70
CA ARG A 417 -7.81 17.12 2.22
C ARG A 417 -8.23 17.71 3.56
N PHE A 418 -9.52 17.90 3.77
CA PHE A 418 -10.03 18.56 4.98
C PHE A 418 -11.40 18.02 5.39
N TRP A 419 -11.72 18.20 6.67
CA TRP A 419 -12.98 17.72 7.24
C TRP A 419 -14.19 18.35 6.57
N HIS A 420 -15.19 17.54 6.25
CA HIS A 420 -16.47 18.03 5.75
C HIS A 420 -17.10 18.98 6.79
N PRO A 421 -17.59 20.18 6.39
CA PRO A 421 -18.07 21.20 7.32
C PRO A 421 -19.26 20.72 8.18
N GLY A 422 -20.08 19.80 7.66
CA GLY A 422 -21.19 19.15 8.38
C GLY A 422 -20.80 18.14 9.47
N LEU A 423 -19.51 17.94 9.77
CA LEU A 423 -19.07 17.19 10.96
C LEU A 423 -18.97 18.11 12.18
N THR A 424 -19.39 17.58 13.33
CA THR A 424 -19.12 18.16 14.65
C THR A 424 -17.65 17.97 15.07
N GLU A 425 -17.20 18.71 16.07
CA GLU A 425 -15.84 18.57 16.59
C GLU A 425 -15.62 17.20 17.26
N GLU A 426 -16.62 16.70 17.97
CA GLU A 426 -16.61 15.38 18.59
C GLU A 426 -16.44 14.26 17.54
N GLU A 427 -17.13 14.35 16.41
CA GLU A 427 -17.01 13.36 15.34
C GLU A 427 -15.65 13.44 14.64
N ARG A 428 -15.16 14.65 14.32
CA ARG A 428 -13.82 14.84 13.76
C ARG A 428 -12.78 14.22 14.68
N ARG A 429 -12.90 14.46 15.98
CA ARG A 429 -11.99 13.89 16.97
C ARG A 429 -12.09 12.37 17.05
N ALA A 430 -13.31 11.82 17.09
CA ALA A 430 -13.53 10.38 17.13
C ALA A 430 -12.91 9.68 15.91
N ILE A 431 -13.16 10.21 14.70
CA ILE A 431 -12.57 9.68 13.47
C ILE A 431 -11.05 9.83 13.48
N HIS A 432 -10.51 10.97 13.87
CA HIS A 432 -9.06 11.16 13.93
C HIS A 432 -8.38 10.16 14.88
N VAL A 433 -8.90 10.01 16.10
CA VAL A 433 -8.37 9.04 17.09
C VAL A 433 -8.49 7.61 16.58
N SER A 434 -9.59 7.29 15.91
CA SER A 434 -9.81 5.96 15.35
C SER A 434 -8.76 5.56 14.30
N HIS A 435 -8.33 6.50 13.45
CA HIS A 435 -7.28 6.26 12.45
C HIS A 435 -5.96 5.94 13.13
N ALA A 436 -5.62 6.68 14.20
CA ALA A 436 -4.41 6.42 14.98
C ALA A 436 -4.45 5.05 15.68
N ILE A 437 -5.61 4.63 16.21
CA ILE A 437 -5.79 3.31 16.82
C ILE A 437 -5.64 2.20 15.76
N LEU A 438 -6.31 2.33 14.62
CA LEU A 438 -6.29 1.33 13.56
C LEU A 438 -4.91 1.21 12.91
N ALA A 439 -4.20 2.33 12.71
CA ALA A 439 -2.83 2.32 12.19
C ALA A 439 -1.85 1.60 13.13
N ARG A 440 -2.09 1.63 14.45
CA ARG A 440 -1.29 0.86 15.42
C ARG A 440 -1.65 -0.63 15.42
N ALA A 441 -2.92 -0.98 15.22
CA ALA A 441 -3.38 -2.37 15.17
C ALA A 441 -3.02 -3.12 13.86
N ALA A 442 -2.60 -2.37 12.85
CA ALA A 442 -2.12 -2.90 11.55
C ALA A 442 -0.60 -3.17 11.53
N LYS A 443 0.15 -2.68 12.52
CA LYS A 443 1.56 -2.99 12.76
C LYS A 443 1.66 -4.14 13.75
#